data_AF-A0A965HMB9-F1
#
_entry.id   AF-A0A965HMB9-F1
#
_cell.length_a   1.000
_cell.length_b   1.000
_cell.length_c   1.000
_cell.angle_alpha   90.00
_cell.angle_beta   90.00
_cell.angle_gamma   90.00
#
_symmetry.space_group_name_H-M   'P 1'
#
loop_
_entity.id
_entity.type
_entity.pdbx_description
1 polymer ?
#
loop_
_entity_poly.entity_id
_entity_poly.type
_entity_poly.pdbx_seq_one_letter_code
_entity_poly.pdbx_strand_id
1 'polypeptide(L)'
;MSPADKPRRRSSKSAHKLFVLDTNVLMHDPTSLFRFEEHDVFIPMTTLEELDNNKKGMSEVARNARQASRFMEELVAVGPDQIADGIPLSKRNGATGRLYLQTEAIPAELPPGLLPGRNDNQILAVVMHLAQRD
;
A
#
# COMPACT_ATOMS: atom_id res chain seq x y z
N MET A 1 17.83 38.49 22.59
CA MET A 1 17.28 37.99 21.30
C MET A 1 17.02 36.50 21.48
N SER A 2 15.78 36.14 21.81
CA SER A 2 15.40 34.76 22.14
C SER A 2 15.04 33.99 20.86
N PRO A 3 15.45 32.72 20.68
CA PRO A 3 15.00 31.93 19.55
C PRO A 3 13.54 31.50 19.78
N ALA A 4 12.69 31.81 18.79
CA ALA A 4 11.28 31.48 18.80
C ALA A 4 11.05 29.95 18.85
N ASP A 5 10.26 29.53 19.82
CA ASP A 5 9.79 28.15 19.99
C ASP A 5 8.82 27.81 18.83
N LYS A 6 9.27 26.98 17.89
CA LYS A 6 8.42 26.51 16.78
C LYS A 6 7.35 25.58 17.36
N PRO A 7 6.06 25.75 17.04
CA PRO A 7 5.03 24.89 17.59
C PRO A 7 5.25 23.44 17.11
N ARG A 8 5.66 22.56 18.04
CA ARG A 8 5.66 21.11 17.82
C ARG A 8 4.22 20.69 17.51
N ARG A 9 3.97 20.22 16.27
CA ARG A 9 2.67 19.61 15.88
C ARG A 9 2.29 18.61 16.96
N ARG A 10 1.16 18.88 17.63
CA ARG A 10 0.54 17.97 18.60
C ARG A 10 0.39 16.62 17.92
N SER A 11 1.01 15.56 18.45
CA SER A 11 0.72 14.19 18.06
C SER A 11 -0.73 13.92 18.45
N SER A 12 -1.64 14.01 17.48
CA SER A 12 -2.99 13.47 17.65
C SER A 12 -2.86 12.01 18.07
N LYS A 13 -3.68 11.56 19.03
CA LYS A 13 -3.93 10.14 19.32
C LYS A 13 -3.92 9.35 18.01
N SER A 14 -3.26 8.19 17.98
CA SER A 14 -3.02 7.39 16.77
C SER A 14 -4.29 7.24 15.95
N ALA A 15 -4.46 8.12 14.96
CA ALA A 15 -5.52 7.98 13.99
C ALA A 15 -5.17 6.73 13.20
N HIS A 16 -6.11 5.80 13.11
CA HIS A 16 -6.04 4.71 12.15
C HIS A 16 -5.82 5.35 10.77
N LYS A 17 -4.77 4.94 10.06
CA LYS A 17 -4.42 5.48 8.74
C LYS A 17 -4.50 4.38 7.71
N LEU A 18 -4.79 4.78 6.47
CA LEU A 18 -4.66 3.94 5.30
C LEU A 18 -3.32 4.23 4.62
N PHE A 19 -2.47 3.22 4.47
CA PHE A 19 -1.18 3.29 3.78
C PHE A 19 -1.31 2.71 2.37
N VAL A 20 -1.02 3.50 1.34
CA VAL A 20 -0.93 2.99 -0.03
C VAL A 20 0.51 2.52 -0.26
N LEU A 21 0.70 1.24 -0.56
CA LEU A 21 2.03 0.69 -0.83
C LEU A 21 2.35 0.69 -2.30
N ASP A 22 3.60 1.03 -2.58
CA ASP A 22 4.24 0.91 -3.87
C ASP A 22 5.06 -0.40 -3.94
N THR A 23 5.32 -0.88 -5.16
CA THR A 23 6.07 -2.10 -5.45
C THR A 23 7.47 -2.04 -4.89
N ASN A 24 8.11 -0.87 -4.90
CA ASN A 24 9.46 -0.67 -4.38
C ASN A 24 9.58 -1.10 -2.91
N VAL A 25 8.57 -0.79 -2.09
CA VAL A 25 8.55 -1.18 -0.68
C VAL A 25 8.53 -2.70 -0.54
N LEU A 26 7.69 -3.38 -1.33
CA LEU A 26 7.55 -4.84 -1.34
C LEU A 26 8.77 -5.56 -1.93
N MET A 27 9.42 -4.95 -2.92
CA MET A 27 10.63 -5.47 -3.58
C MET A 27 11.88 -5.34 -2.71
N HIS A 28 11.95 -4.30 -1.87
CA HIS A 28 13.04 -4.15 -0.91
C HIS A 28 12.80 -4.96 0.36
N ASP A 29 11.56 -5.04 0.83
CA ASP A 29 11.20 -5.85 1.99
C ASP A 29 9.79 -6.45 1.85
N PRO A 30 9.67 -7.75 1.55
CA PRO A 30 8.36 -8.40 1.40
C PRO A 30 7.61 -8.52 2.74
N THR A 31 8.28 -8.39 3.88
CA THR A 31 7.64 -8.46 5.21
C THR A 31 7.03 -7.14 5.64
N SER A 32 7.28 -6.05 4.89
CA SER A 32 6.70 -4.72 5.13
C SER A 32 5.18 -4.75 5.24
N LEU A 33 4.51 -5.63 4.48
CA LEU A 33 3.06 -5.85 4.51
C LEU A 33 2.49 -6.10 5.92
N PHE A 34 3.30 -6.65 6.83
CA PHE A 34 2.88 -7.01 8.19
C PHE A 34 3.40 -6.05 9.27
N ARG A 35 3.97 -4.90 8.88
CA ARG A 35 4.62 -3.94 9.80
C ARG A 35 3.82 -2.65 10.01
N PHE A 36 2.56 -2.64 9.57
CA PHE A 36 1.68 -1.48 9.71
C PHE A 36 0.86 -1.49 11.00
N GLU A 37 1.10 -2.46 11.91
CA GLU A 37 0.49 -2.54 13.24
C GLU A 37 -1.05 -2.44 13.17
N GLU A 38 -1.65 -1.39 13.73
CA GLU A 38 -3.08 -1.18 13.66
C GLU A 38 -3.57 -0.69 12.29
N HIS A 39 -2.69 -0.18 11.43
CA HIS A 39 -3.08 0.57 10.24
C HIS A 39 -3.46 -0.31 9.05
N ASP A 40 -4.38 0.22 8.24
CA ASP A 40 -4.81 -0.40 7.01
C ASP A 40 -3.79 -0.19 5.88
N VAL A 41 -3.72 -1.14 4.98
CA VAL A 41 -2.84 -1.15 3.82
C VAL A 41 -3.69 -1.25 2.56
N PHE A 42 -3.45 -0.39 1.59
CA PHE A 42 -4.06 -0.44 0.26
C PHE A 42 -3.00 -0.75 -0.79
N ILE A 43 -3.26 -1.73 -1.66
CA ILE A 43 -2.38 -2.08 -2.78
C ILE A 43 -3.04 -1.66 -4.10
N PRO A 44 -2.47 -0.67 -4.82
CA PRO A 44 -2.92 -0.31 -6.16
C PRO A 44 -2.75 -1.46 -7.15
N MET A 45 -3.60 -1.49 -8.19
CA MET A 45 -3.49 -2.49 -9.26
C MET A 45 -2.12 -2.41 -9.97
N THR A 46 -1.64 -1.18 -10.22
CA THR A 46 -0.31 -0.91 -10.78
C THR A 46 0.81 -1.59 -9.99
N THR A 47 0.71 -1.58 -8.66
CA THR A 47 1.69 -2.21 -7.77
C THR A 47 1.68 -3.73 -7.92
N LEU A 48 0.50 -4.34 -8.09
CA LEU A 48 0.38 -5.77 -8.36
C LEU A 48 1.01 -6.15 -9.71
N GLU A 49 0.75 -5.36 -10.75
CA GLU A 49 1.28 -5.57 -12.10
C GLU A 49 2.81 -5.47 -12.14
N GLU A 50 3.38 -4.44 -11.51
CA GLU A 50 4.83 -4.28 -11.40
C GLU A 50 5.44 -5.42 -10.58
N LEU A 51 4.81 -5.84 -9.48
CA LEU A 51 5.31 -6.94 -8.68
C LEU A 51 5.39 -8.22 -9.50
N ASP A 52 4.37 -8.49 -10.32
CA ASP A 52 4.34 -9.66 -11.21
C ASP A 52 5.45 -9.62 -12.26
N ASN A 53 5.65 -8.46 -12.89
CA ASN A 53 6.72 -8.25 -13.85
C ASN A 53 8.12 -8.46 -13.23
N ASN A 54 8.30 -8.07 -11.98
CA ASN A 54 9.57 -8.18 -11.26
C ASN A 54 9.86 -9.58 -10.71
N LYS A 55 8.99 -10.58 -10.89
CA LYS A 55 9.25 -11.98 -10.46
C LYS A 55 10.33 -12.68 -11.28
N LYS A 56 10.74 -12.13 -12.43
CA LYS A 56 11.64 -12.78 -13.40
C LYS A 56 13.11 -12.64 -13.00
N GLY A 57 13.87 -13.72 -13.19
CA GLY A 57 15.31 -13.76 -12.94
C GLY A 57 15.71 -14.18 -11.52
N MET A 58 17.01 -14.06 -11.24
CA MET A 58 17.66 -14.61 -10.04
C MET A 58 18.11 -13.53 -9.04
N SER A 59 17.77 -12.27 -9.28
CA SER A 59 18.14 -11.16 -8.39
C SER A 59 17.42 -11.27 -7.03
N GLU A 60 17.99 -10.60 -6.03
CA GLU A 60 17.34 -10.45 -4.73
C GLU A 60 15.97 -9.75 -4.85
N VAL A 61 15.89 -8.73 -5.70
CA VAL A 61 14.63 -8.05 -6.04
C VAL A 61 13.59 -9.05 -6.56
N ALA A 62 13.96 -9.93 -7.49
CA ALA A 62 13.04 -10.94 -8.01
C ALA A 62 12.67 -11.99 -6.95
N ARG A 63 13.60 -12.35 -6.06
CA ARG A 63 13.31 -13.22 -4.90
C ARG A 63 12.30 -12.58 -3.96
N ASN A 64 12.47 -11.29 -3.66
CA ASN A 64 11.58 -10.52 -2.79
C ASN A 64 10.21 -10.33 -3.43
N ALA A 65 10.14 -9.99 -4.73
CA ALA A 65 8.88 -9.88 -5.47
C ALA A 65 8.07 -11.19 -5.43
N ARG A 66 8.72 -12.35 -5.63
CA ARG A 66 8.08 -13.67 -5.49
C ARG A 66 7.61 -13.93 -4.05
N GLN A 67 8.38 -13.48 -3.05
CA GLN A 67 8.01 -13.65 -1.65
C GLN A 67 6.83 -12.76 -1.25
N ALA A 68 6.79 -11.50 -1.68
CA ALA A 68 5.67 -10.60 -1.48
C ALA A 68 4.39 -11.12 -2.16
N SER A 69 4.48 -11.63 -3.40
CA SER A 69 3.33 -12.25 -4.09
C SER A 69 2.76 -13.41 -3.31
N ARG A 70 3.61 -14.32 -2.80
CA ARG A 70 3.16 -15.44 -1.97
C ARG A 70 2.44 -14.98 -0.71
N PHE A 71 2.94 -13.95 -0.03
CA PHE A 71 2.26 -13.41 1.14
C PHE A 71 0.89 -12.80 0.80
N MET A 72 0.76 -12.12 -0.34
CA MET A 72 -0.53 -11.61 -0.78
C MET A 72 -1.49 -12.75 -1.15
N GLU A 73 -1.02 -13.78 -1.87
CA GLU A 73 -1.80 -14.97 -2.19
C GLU A 73 -2.30 -15.70 -0.94
N GLU A 74 -1.43 -15.88 0.06
CA GLU A 74 -1.77 -16.47 1.36
C GLU A 74 -2.84 -15.66 2.11
N LEU A 75 -2.77 -14.32 2.05
CA LEU A 75 -3.78 -13.45 2.65
C LEU A 75 -5.12 -13.56 1.91
N VAL A 76 -5.12 -13.48 0.57
CA VAL A 76 -6.34 -13.56 -0.24
C VAL A 76 -7.03 -14.92 -0.08
N ALA A 77 -6.28 -16.01 0.01
CA ALA A 77 -6.82 -17.36 0.19
C ALA A 77 -7.63 -17.54 1.49
N VAL A 78 -7.39 -16.68 2.49
CA VAL A 78 -8.05 -16.75 3.80
C VAL A 78 -9.46 -16.13 3.78
N GLY A 79 -9.73 -15.23 2.85
CA GLY A 79 -10.99 -14.48 2.82
C GLY A 79 -11.35 -14.02 1.41
N PRO A 80 -11.62 -14.93 0.46
CA PRO A 80 -12.00 -14.56 -0.91
C PRO A 80 -13.27 -13.71 -0.93
N ASP A 81 -14.20 -13.97 0.00
CA ASP A 81 -15.45 -13.21 0.15
C ASP A 81 -15.25 -11.84 0.86
N GLN A 82 -14.05 -11.58 1.39
CA GLN A 82 -13.72 -10.38 2.17
C GLN A 82 -12.82 -9.40 1.39
N ILE A 83 -12.51 -9.67 0.13
CA ILE A 83 -11.67 -8.78 -0.69
C ILE A 83 -12.27 -7.37 -0.76
N ALA A 84 -13.61 -7.27 -0.83
CA ALA A 84 -14.31 -5.99 -0.84
C ALA A 84 -14.23 -5.24 0.52
N ASP A 85 -14.27 -5.97 1.63
CA ASP A 85 -14.26 -5.42 2.99
C ASP A 85 -12.85 -5.29 3.61
N GLY A 86 -11.83 -5.72 2.86
CA GLY A 86 -10.44 -5.80 3.31
C GLY A 86 -10.12 -7.10 4.05
N ILE A 87 -8.93 -7.64 3.80
CA ILE A 87 -8.42 -8.89 4.34
C ILE A 87 -7.63 -8.62 5.63
N PRO A 88 -7.93 -9.26 6.77
CA PRO A 88 -7.18 -9.02 8.02
C PRO A 88 -5.69 -9.36 7.92
N LEU A 89 -4.81 -8.44 8.35
CA LEU A 89 -3.34 -8.63 8.38
C LEU A 89 -2.85 -9.47 9.59
N SER A 90 -3.75 -9.79 10.52
CA SER A 90 -3.46 -10.29 11.87
C SER A 90 -2.86 -11.68 11.97
N LYS A 91 -2.81 -12.45 10.88
CA LYS A 91 -2.42 -13.86 10.95
C LYS A 91 -0.95 -14.13 11.25
N ARG A 92 -0.06 -13.12 11.23
CA ARG A 92 1.38 -13.37 11.35
C ARG A 92 2.13 -12.59 12.43
N ASN A 93 1.78 -11.32 12.69
CA ASN A 93 2.57 -10.44 13.57
C ASN A 93 1.73 -9.63 14.57
N GLY A 94 0.47 -10.00 14.83
CA GLY A 94 -0.39 -9.22 15.73
C GLY A 94 -0.85 -7.86 15.18
N ALA A 95 -0.57 -7.57 13.90
CA ALA A 95 -1.15 -6.43 13.19
C ALA A 95 -2.68 -6.52 13.21
N THR A 96 -3.39 -5.45 13.55
CA THR A 96 -4.86 -5.47 13.61
C THR A 96 -5.52 -4.82 12.39
N GLY A 97 -4.73 -4.16 11.53
CA GLY A 97 -5.22 -3.54 10.30
C GLY A 97 -5.64 -4.55 9.22
N ARG A 98 -6.19 -4.01 8.13
CA ARG A 98 -6.67 -4.77 6.97
C ARG A 98 -5.90 -4.41 5.70
N LEU A 99 -5.81 -5.39 4.81
CA LEU A 99 -5.31 -5.27 3.45
C LEU A 99 -6.46 -5.06 2.48
N TYR A 100 -6.50 -3.92 1.83
CA TYR A 100 -7.39 -3.58 0.74
C TYR A 100 -6.65 -3.73 -0.58
N LEU A 101 -7.32 -4.33 -1.55
CA LEU A 101 -6.83 -4.41 -2.92
C LEU A 101 -7.68 -3.50 -3.80
N GLN A 102 -7.06 -2.86 -4.78
CA GLN A 102 -7.81 -2.14 -5.79
C GLN A 102 -8.62 -3.12 -6.64
N THR A 103 -9.93 -3.15 -6.44
CA THR A 103 -10.87 -3.99 -7.19
C THR A 103 -11.62 -3.25 -8.30
N GLU A 104 -11.60 -1.91 -8.25
CA GLU A 104 -12.28 -1.04 -9.21
C GLU A 104 -11.26 -0.23 -10.02
N ALA A 105 -11.59 0.04 -11.28
CA ALA A 105 -10.86 1.01 -12.06
C ALA A 105 -11.11 2.41 -11.47
N ILE A 106 -10.04 3.06 -11.01
CA ILE A 106 -10.10 4.43 -10.51
C ILE A 106 -9.86 5.35 -11.71
N PRO A 107 -10.85 6.16 -12.13
CA PRO A 107 -10.63 7.15 -13.17
C PRO A 107 -9.59 8.15 -12.67
N ALA A 108 -8.44 8.21 -13.33
CA ALA A 108 -7.34 9.07 -12.95
C ALA A 108 -7.65 10.52 -13.34
N GLU A 109 -8.36 11.26 -12.48
CA GLU A 109 -8.37 12.73 -12.55
C GLU A 109 -7.02 13.25 -12.02
N LEU A 110 -6.00 13.14 -12.87
CA LEU A 110 -4.68 13.68 -12.58
C LEU A 110 -4.72 15.22 -12.61
N PRO A 111 -4.11 15.90 -11.64
CA PRO A 111 -3.90 17.33 -11.69
C PRO A 111 -3.31 17.80 -13.04
N PRO A 112 -3.68 18.99 -13.53
CA PRO A 112 -3.10 19.55 -14.75
C PRO A 112 -1.58 19.64 -14.60
N GLY A 113 -0.83 18.88 -15.39
CA GLY A 113 0.63 18.85 -15.38
C GLY A 113 1.26 17.48 -15.08
N LEU A 114 0.50 16.50 -14.59
CA LEU A 114 0.98 15.12 -14.45
C LEU A 114 0.67 14.31 -15.71
N LEU A 115 1.70 13.67 -16.28
CA LEU A 115 1.56 12.87 -17.50
C LEU A 115 0.78 11.56 -17.20
N PRO A 116 -0.31 11.27 -17.93
CA PRO A 116 -0.97 9.97 -17.85
C PRO A 116 0.01 8.85 -18.25
N GLY A 117 -0.05 7.71 -17.54
CA GLY A 117 0.68 6.50 -17.93
C GLY A 117 2.01 6.24 -17.21
N ARG A 118 2.45 7.12 -16.30
CA ARG A 118 3.54 6.81 -15.37
C ARG A 118 2.97 6.15 -14.11
N ASN A 119 3.56 5.04 -13.67
CA ASN A 119 3.06 4.26 -12.53
C ASN A 119 2.96 5.09 -11.24
N ASP A 120 3.94 5.95 -10.97
CA ASP A 120 3.90 6.92 -9.86
C ASP A 120 2.63 7.80 -9.90
N ASN A 121 2.24 8.27 -11.09
CA ASN A 121 1.07 9.13 -11.26
C ASN A 121 -0.23 8.35 -11.05
N GLN A 122 -0.26 7.07 -11.43
CA GLN A 122 -1.41 6.21 -11.15
C GLN A 122 -1.59 5.99 -9.65
N ILE A 123 -0.51 5.75 -8.91
CA ILE A 123 -0.55 5.63 -7.45
C ILE A 123 -1.03 6.95 -6.81
N LEU A 124 -0.55 8.11 -7.30
CA LEU A 124 -1.02 9.41 -6.82
C LEU A 124 -2.52 9.62 -7.08
N ALA A 125 -3.02 9.23 -8.25
CA ALA A 125 -4.44 9.30 -8.57
C ALA A 125 -5.28 8.41 -7.63
N VAL A 126 -4.80 7.20 -7.32
CA VAL A 126 -5.43 6.30 -6.34
C VAL A 126 -5.48 6.95 -4.95
N VAL A 127 -4.36 7.52 -4.49
CA VAL A 127 -4.29 8.21 -3.19
C VAL A 127 -5.27 9.40 -3.15
N MET A 128 -5.34 10.20 -4.21
CA MET A 128 -6.26 11.33 -4.30
C MET A 128 -7.73 10.88 -4.25
N HIS A 129 -8.07 9.81 -4.97
CA HIS A 129 -9.42 9.23 -4.96
C HIS A 129 -9.81 8.68 -3.59
N LEU A 130 -8.89 7.96 -2.93
CA LEU A 130 -9.13 7.44 -1.57
C LEU A 130 -9.30 8.58 -0.56
N ALA A 131 -8.51 9.65 -0.66
CA ALA A 131 -8.62 10.81 0.23
C ALA A 131 -9.92 11.62 0.07
N GLN A 132 -10.68 11.42 -1.02
CA GLN A 132 -11.99 12.03 -1.22
C GLN A 132 -13.16 11.14 -0.76
N ARG A 133 -12.91 9.83 -0.53
CA ARG A 133 -13.91 8.86 -0.07
C ARG A 133 -14.11 8.90 1.45
N ASP A 134 -13.17 9.47 2.21
CA ASP A 134 -13.20 9.71 3.66
C ASP A 134 -13.63 11.15 4.01
#